data_AF-A0A538T0T0-F1
#
_entry.id   AF-A0A538T0T0-F1
#
_cell.length_a   1.000
_cell.length_b   1.000
_cell.length_c   1.000
_cell.angle_alpha   90.00
_cell.angle_beta   90.00
_cell.angle_gamma   90.00
#
_symmetry.space_group_name_H-M   'P 1'
#
loop_
_entity.id
_entity.type
_entity.pdbx_description
1 polymer ?
#
loop_
_entity_poly.entity_id
_entity_poly.type
_entity_poly.pdbx_seq_one_letter_code
_entity_poly.pdbx_strand_id
1 'polypeptide(L)'
;MGLAHHAERETPSRGWRKAWWRPGGGRIAFATLVTLLLAPSAWGAQVAALAALHHDGQTFLTWTCPPGAGWTYRVYRSFSKILIAADLETATLIGGPADSSWCDRRLSSLSGTVFGFAVDSLAAPLDSTQGLFVWTPDAAGPPWYAVTCVGADGYEDRAITPGGNSLVDPVLETPAPPRPVYQRTLVDPLGAPADVYTLWTSARETSFFPAMCNRSSEPFDCSVHHGTAGGGLMFHAHVRGGSFYLAHAGSGEQGEWQITIDDFIRTYDVNTFWFGYHDGYDIEAGMNPLLPPTSGTVEDYTARRVGFTLEWAQRSPSCSSRCGAPT
;
A
#
# COMPACT_ATOMS: atom_id res chain seq x y z
N MET A 1 4.80 -52.67 7.78
CA MET A 1 4.15 -51.79 8.77
C MET A 1 3.63 -50.60 7.99
N GLY A 2 2.36 -50.43 7.64
CA GLY A 2 1.12 -50.87 8.25
C GLY A 2 0.31 -49.61 8.58
N LEU A 3 -0.93 -49.56 8.07
CA LEU A 3 -2.02 -48.58 8.33
C LEU A 3 -2.13 -47.44 7.31
N ALA A 4 -3.30 -47.03 6.84
CA ALA A 4 -4.63 -47.64 6.67
C ALA A 4 -5.46 -46.58 5.93
N HIS A 5 -6.09 -46.96 4.82
CA HIS A 5 -7.15 -46.18 4.18
C HIS A 5 -8.34 -46.01 5.13
N HIS A 6 -8.88 -44.80 5.26
CA HIS A 6 -10.18 -44.60 5.88
C HIS A 6 -11.19 -44.09 4.85
N ALA A 7 -12.21 -44.92 4.65
CA ALA A 7 -13.28 -44.81 3.69
C ALA A 7 -14.43 -43.89 4.14
N GLU A 8 -15.19 -43.48 3.12
CA GLU A 8 -16.47 -42.77 3.06
C GLU A 8 -17.54 -43.25 4.06
N ARG A 9 -18.41 -42.31 4.45
CA ARG A 9 -19.77 -42.62 4.89
C ARG A 9 -20.77 -41.66 4.23
N GLU A 10 -21.47 -42.18 3.24
CA GLU A 10 -22.80 -41.72 2.84
C GLU A 10 -23.83 -42.10 3.89
N THR A 11 -24.81 -41.23 4.15
CA THR A 11 -26.08 -41.60 4.80
C THR A 11 -27.27 -40.85 4.18
N PRO A 12 -28.50 -41.37 4.31
CA PRO A 12 -29.44 -41.45 3.18
C PRO A 12 -30.67 -40.52 3.24
N SER A 13 -31.33 -40.47 2.08
CA SER A 13 -32.67 -39.99 1.75
C SER A 13 -33.79 -40.30 2.77
N ARG A 14 -34.62 -39.30 3.09
CA ARG A 14 -36.04 -39.36 3.55
C ARG A 14 -36.66 -37.99 3.23
N GLY A 15 -37.87 -37.80 2.73
CA GLY A 15 -38.99 -38.67 2.39
C GLY A 15 -40.15 -37.75 1.95
N TRP A 16 -40.90 -38.18 0.94
CA TRP A 16 -42.05 -37.46 0.40
C TRP A 16 -43.26 -37.49 1.35
N ARG A 17 -44.00 -36.37 1.47
CA ARG A 17 -45.46 -36.38 1.72
C ARG A 17 -46.17 -35.24 0.97
N LYS A 18 -47.23 -35.62 0.26
CA LYS A 18 -48.19 -34.79 -0.47
C LYS A 18 -49.44 -34.48 0.39
N ALA A 19 -50.13 -33.41 -0.04
CA ALA A 19 -51.56 -33.07 0.15
C ALA A 19 -51.94 -32.57 1.56
N TRP A 20 -52.80 -31.54 1.76
CA TRP A 20 -54.17 -31.38 1.27
C TRP A 20 -54.68 -29.91 1.32
N TRP A 21 -55.74 -29.65 0.54
CA TRP A 21 -56.58 -28.44 0.39
C TRP A 21 -57.19 -27.82 1.66
N ARG A 22 -57.41 -26.48 1.64
CA ARG A 22 -58.70 -25.80 1.98
C ARG A 22 -58.80 -24.40 1.32
N PRO A 23 -59.87 -24.09 0.55
CA PRO A 23 -60.22 -22.73 0.14
C PRO A 23 -61.20 -22.13 1.16
N GLY A 24 -60.80 -21.07 1.84
CA GLY A 24 -61.65 -20.32 2.77
C GLY A 24 -61.61 -18.84 2.40
N GLY A 25 -62.69 -18.36 1.77
CA GLY A 25 -62.85 -16.96 1.41
C GLY A 25 -63.01 -16.08 2.64
N GLY A 26 -62.21 -15.02 2.69
CA GLY A 26 -62.39 -13.87 3.56
C GLY A 26 -62.14 -12.62 2.73
N ARG A 27 -63.20 -11.85 2.45
CA ARG A 27 -63.10 -10.53 1.83
C ARG A 27 -62.49 -9.58 2.87
N ILE A 28 -61.19 -9.33 2.75
CA ILE A 28 -60.50 -8.28 3.50
C ILE A 28 -60.53 -7.02 2.65
N ALA A 29 -61.09 -5.95 3.21
CA ALA A 29 -61.14 -4.63 2.61
C ALA A 29 -59.72 -4.12 2.34
N PHE A 30 -59.44 -3.78 1.08
CA PHE A 30 -58.23 -3.07 0.66
C PHE A 30 -58.32 -1.62 1.14
N ALA A 31 -57.84 -1.36 2.36
CA ALA A 31 -57.39 -0.03 2.73
C ALA A 31 -55.95 0.10 2.23
N THR A 32 -55.79 0.69 1.05
CA THR A 32 -54.49 1.01 0.44
C THR A 32 -53.84 2.14 1.23
N LEU A 33 -53.30 1.83 2.40
CA LEU A 33 -52.41 2.70 3.14
C LEU A 33 -51.10 2.75 2.35
N VAL A 34 -50.93 3.78 1.53
CA VAL A 34 -49.66 4.11 0.89
C VAL A 34 -48.72 4.62 1.97
N THR A 35 -48.15 3.71 2.74
CA THR A 35 -47.00 3.99 3.59
C THR A 35 -45.82 4.16 2.64
N LEU A 36 -45.57 5.40 2.21
CA LEU A 36 -44.28 5.77 1.61
C LEU A 36 -43.23 5.52 2.72
N LEU A 37 -42.73 4.30 2.79
CA LEU A 37 -41.53 3.96 3.54
C LEU A 37 -40.42 4.77 2.87
N LEU A 38 -40.15 5.94 3.44
CA LEU A 38 -38.86 6.60 3.35
C LEU A 38 -37.86 5.63 4.00
N ALA A 39 -37.51 4.57 3.27
CA ALA A 39 -36.33 3.79 3.60
C ALA A 39 -35.22 4.83 3.63
N PRO A 40 -34.53 5.01 4.78
CA PRO A 40 -33.34 5.85 4.78
C PRO A 40 -32.50 5.31 3.64
N SER A 41 -32.16 6.17 2.68
CA SER A 41 -31.14 5.83 1.70
C SER A 41 -30.00 5.28 2.52
N ALA A 42 -29.69 4.00 2.38
CA ALA A 42 -28.51 3.45 3.02
C ALA A 42 -27.37 4.24 2.40
N TRP A 43 -26.89 5.27 3.11
CA TRP A 43 -25.73 6.01 2.68
C TRP A 43 -24.65 4.96 2.56
N GLY A 44 -24.11 4.82 1.35
CA GLY A 44 -23.02 3.90 1.09
C GLY A 44 -21.93 4.13 2.13
N ALA A 45 -21.26 3.06 2.51
CA ALA A 45 -20.00 3.18 3.23
C ALA A 45 -19.10 4.12 2.43
N GLN A 46 -18.64 5.20 3.06
CA GLN A 46 -17.80 6.22 2.43
C GLN A 46 -16.53 6.44 3.22
N VAL A 47 -15.48 6.77 2.50
CA VAL A 47 -14.26 7.35 3.07
C VAL A 47 -14.61 8.67 3.74
N ALA A 48 -13.96 8.98 4.85
CA ALA A 48 -14.10 10.26 5.55
C ALA A 48 -12.74 10.85 5.92
N ALA A 49 -12.74 12.14 6.26
CA ALA A 49 -11.56 12.86 6.75
C ALA A 49 -10.33 12.70 5.84
N LEU A 50 -10.51 12.81 4.52
CA LEU A 50 -9.40 12.82 3.57
C LEU A 50 -8.49 14.01 3.88
N ALA A 51 -7.23 13.70 4.16
CA ALA A 51 -6.16 14.65 4.39
C ALA A 51 -5.03 14.42 3.39
N ALA A 52 -4.27 15.47 3.11
CA ALA A 52 -3.12 15.42 2.25
C ALA A 52 -1.95 16.21 2.86
N LEU A 53 -0.77 15.61 2.82
CA LEU A 53 0.48 16.22 3.24
C LEU A 53 1.50 16.09 2.12
N HIS A 54 2.02 17.21 1.62
CA HIS A 54 3.10 17.20 0.63
C HIS A 54 4.43 17.59 1.27
N HIS A 55 5.42 16.72 1.15
CA HIS A 55 6.80 17.01 1.52
C HIS A 55 7.76 16.09 0.76
N ASP A 56 9.03 16.51 0.68
CA ASP A 56 10.11 15.74 0.07
C ASP A 56 9.74 15.17 -1.32
N GLY A 57 8.99 15.94 -2.13
CA GLY A 57 8.62 15.52 -3.48
C GLY A 57 7.53 14.46 -3.57
N GLN A 58 6.85 14.13 -2.48
CA GLN A 58 5.71 13.21 -2.46
C GLN A 58 4.50 13.80 -1.73
N THR A 59 3.31 13.36 -2.12
CA THR A 59 2.03 13.71 -1.50
C THR A 59 1.45 12.47 -0.84
N PHE A 60 1.34 12.52 0.48
CA PHE A 60 0.76 11.48 1.32
C PHE A 60 -0.71 11.79 1.54
N LEU A 61 -1.58 10.91 1.05
CA LEU A 61 -3.03 10.96 1.24
C LEU A 61 -3.40 9.96 2.32
N THR A 62 -4.13 10.42 3.34
CA THR A 62 -4.68 9.56 4.39
C THR A 62 -6.15 9.83 4.58
N TRP A 63 -6.88 8.84 5.05
CA TRP A 63 -8.32 8.94 5.28
C TRP A 63 -8.79 7.93 6.31
N THR A 64 -10.01 8.11 6.82
CA THR A 64 -10.71 7.11 7.63
C THR A 64 -11.45 6.15 6.70
N CYS A 65 -11.14 4.86 6.86
CA CYS A 65 -11.78 3.76 6.15
C CYS A 65 -13.23 3.56 6.65
N PRO A 66 -14.17 3.16 5.78
CA PRO A 66 -15.46 2.69 6.24
C PRO A 66 -15.32 1.45 7.15
N PRO A 67 -16.26 1.20 8.08
CA PRO A 67 -16.21 0.01 8.92
C PRO A 67 -16.31 -1.26 8.07
N GLY A 68 -15.60 -2.31 8.48
CA GLY A 68 -15.52 -3.59 7.77
C GLY A 68 -14.16 -3.82 7.10
N ALA A 69 -14.05 -4.92 6.38
CA ALA A 69 -12.84 -5.33 5.66
C ALA A 69 -13.20 -5.74 4.23
N GLY A 70 -12.18 -5.92 3.40
CA GLY A 70 -12.33 -6.22 1.97
C GLY A 70 -12.58 -4.99 1.12
N TRP A 71 -12.28 -3.79 1.65
CA TRP A 71 -12.38 -2.57 0.86
C TRP A 71 -11.16 -2.43 -0.05
N THR A 72 -11.40 -1.96 -1.27
CA THR A 72 -10.37 -1.33 -2.09
C THR A 72 -10.78 0.11 -2.36
N TYR A 73 -9.83 0.95 -2.75
CA TYR A 73 -10.09 2.36 -2.98
C TYR A 73 -9.79 2.75 -4.42
N ARG A 74 -10.28 3.90 -4.83
CA ARG A 74 -9.85 4.60 -6.05
C ARG A 74 -9.43 6.00 -5.67
N VAL A 75 -8.20 6.36 -6.03
CA VAL A 75 -7.62 7.66 -5.73
C VAL A 75 -7.59 8.48 -7.02
N TYR A 76 -8.27 9.61 -6.99
CA TYR A 76 -8.40 10.53 -8.11
C TYR A 76 -7.59 11.79 -7.87
N ARG A 77 -6.99 12.32 -8.93
CA ARG A 77 -6.26 13.59 -8.95
C ARG A 77 -6.77 14.48 -10.08
N SER A 78 -6.98 15.76 -9.81
CA SER A 78 -7.40 16.73 -10.82
C SER A 78 -6.77 18.10 -10.56
N PHE A 79 -6.51 18.88 -11.61
CA PHE A 79 -6.15 20.30 -11.48
C PHE A 79 -7.39 21.21 -11.42
N SER A 80 -8.59 20.62 -11.34
CA SER A 80 -9.84 21.29 -11.02
C SER A 80 -10.44 20.66 -9.75
N LYS A 81 -11.29 21.41 -9.03
CA LYS A 81 -11.98 20.89 -7.85
C LYS A 81 -12.81 19.66 -8.21
N ILE A 82 -12.84 18.67 -7.31
CA ILE A 82 -13.71 17.49 -7.39
C ILE A 82 -14.82 17.68 -6.36
N LEU A 83 -15.95 18.26 -6.76
CA LEU A 83 -17.05 18.64 -5.87
C LEU A 83 -18.20 17.63 -5.91
N ILE A 84 -18.38 16.95 -7.04
CA ILE A 84 -19.45 15.98 -7.28
C ILE A 84 -18.93 14.77 -8.05
N ALA A 85 -19.74 13.70 -8.10
CA ALA A 85 -19.40 12.46 -8.81
C ALA A 85 -19.06 12.67 -10.30
N ALA A 86 -19.70 13.62 -10.98
CA ALA A 86 -19.45 13.91 -12.39
C ALA A 86 -18.03 14.46 -12.64
N ASP A 87 -17.41 15.12 -11.66
CA ASP A 87 -16.06 15.66 -11.80
C ASP A 87 -15.01 14.53 -11.92
N LEU A 88 -15.31 13.35 -11.38
CA LEU A 88 -14.46 12.16 -11.48
C LEU A 88 -14.25 11.70 -12.93
N GLU A 89 -15.16 12.01 -13.85
CA GLU A 89 -15.02 11.68 -15.28
C GLU A 89 -13.88 12.45 -15.96
N THR A 90 -13.50 13.60 -15.40
CA THR A 90 -12.37 14.41 -15.88
C THR A 90 -11.13 14.31 -14.99
N ALA A 91 -11.28 13.74 -13.79
CA ALA A 91 -10.16 13.47 -12.90
C ALA A 91 -9.38 12.23 -13.38
N THR A 92 -8.07 12.21 -13.09
CA THR A 92 -7.22 11.06 -13.39
C THR A 92 -7.26 10.08 -12.22
N LEU A 93 -7.63 8.82 -12.47
CA LEU A 93 -7.41 7.73 -11.53
C LEU A 93 -5.90 7.45 -11.43
N ILE A 94 -5.29 7.69 -10.27
CA ILE A 94 -3.85 7.54 -10.05
C ILE A 94 -3.46 6.30 -9.26
N GLY A 95 -4.42 5.61 -8.64
CA GLY A 95 -4.17 4.36 -7.93
C GLY A 95 -5.41 3.74 -7.30
N GLY A 96 -5.24 2.51 -6.82
CA GLY A 96 -6.29 1.80 -6.10
C GLY A 96 -5.71 0.94 -4.97
N PRO A 97 -5.38 1.52 -3.81
CA PRO A 97 -4.85 0.77 -2.66
C PRO A 97 -5.94 -0.13 -2.03
N ALA A 98 -5.50 -1.14 -1.28
CA ALA A 98 -6.38 -1.95 -0.44
C ALA A 98 -6.60 -1.30 0.94
N ASP A 99 -7.56 -1.80 1.71
CA ASP A 99 -7.79 -1.47 3.14
C ASP A 99 -6.63 -1.76 4.07
N SER A 100 -5.65 -2.56 3.63
CA SER A 100 -4.38 -2.79 4.33
C SER A 100 -3.28 -1.79 3.99
N SER A 101 -3.56 -0.73 3.23
CA SER A 101 -2.55 0.25 2.79
C SER A 101 -1.86 1.02 3.92
N TRP A 102 -2.49 1.14 5.09
CA TRP A 102 -1.88 1.73 6.28
C TRP A 102 -0.78 0.85 6.90
N CYS A 103 -0.76 -0.45 6.59
CA CYS A 103 0.02 -1.46 7.29
C CYS A 103 1.34 -1.74 6.59
N ASP A 104 2.41 -1.73 7.36
CA ASP A 104 3.71 -2.28 7.00
C ASP A 104 3.63 -3.81 7.04
N ARG A 105 3.01 -4.38 5.99
CA ARG A 105 2.71 -5.81 5.91
C ARG A 105 3.98 -6.66 5.94
N ARG A 106 5.07 -6.18 5.34
CA ARG A 106 6.33 -6.92 5.27
C ARG A 106 6.94 -7.03 6.67
N LEU A 107 7.20 -5.92 7.35
CA LEU A 107 7.75 -5.97 8.70
C LEU A 107 6.79 -6.64 9.69
N SER A 108 5.48 -6.44 9.52
CA SER A 108 4.49 -7.10 10.37
C SER A 108 4.55 -8.62 10.25
N SER A 109 4.73 -9.13 9.02
CA SER A 109 4.88 -10.57 8.78
C SER A 109 6.17 -11.14 9.36
N LEU A 110 7.27 -10.38 9.32
CA LEU A 110 8.58 -10.82 9.82
C LEU A 110 8.64 -10.87 11.35
N SER A 111 7.95 -9.93 12.02
CA SER A 111 7.99 -9.78 13.48
C SER A 111 6.84 -10.46 14.21
N GLY A 112 5.74 -10.79 13.52
CA GLY A 112 4.49 -11.24 14.14
C GLY A 112 3.73 -10.14 14.89
N THR A 113 4.16 -8.88 14.78
CA THR A 113 3.51 -7.71 15.39
C THR A 113 2.98 -6.80 14.30
N VAL A 114 1.76 -6.28 14.44
CA VAL A 114 1.19 -5.38 13.44
C VAL A 114 1.78 -3.98 13.59
N PHE A 115 2.30 -3.45 12.49
CA PHE A 115 2.84 -2.10 12.41
C PHE A 115 2.13 -1.29 11.33
N GLY A 116 1.72 -0.07 11.68
CA GLY A 116 1.27 0.92 10.70
C GLY A 116 2.43 1.78 10.20
N PHE A 117 2.29 2.35 9.01
CA PHE A 117 3.21 3.34 8.49
C PHE A 117 3.00 4.71 9.15
N ALA A 118 4.08 5.47 9.31
CA ALA A 118 4.04 6.90 9.59
C ALA A 118 4.23 7.67 8.27
N VAL A 119 3.43 8.71 8.05
CA VAL A 119 3.50 9.56 6.84
C VAL A 119 4.61 10.60 6.91
N ASP A 120 5.09 10.90 8.11
CA ASP A 120 6.26 11.74 8.40
C ASP A 120 6.98 11.11 9.60
N SER A 121 8.28 11.36 9.72
CA SER A 121 9.15 10.83 10.78
C SER A 121 8.72 11.27 12.19
N LEU A 122 7.90 12.33 12.29
CA LEU A 122 7.34 12.83 13.54
C LEU A 122 5.87 12.45 13.75
N ALA A 123 5.21 11.86 12.74
CA ALA A 123 3.82 11.49 12.82
C ALA A 123 3.65 10.19 13.62
N ALA A 124 2.49 10.04 14.27
CA ALA A 124 2.10 8.75 14.81
C ALA A 124 1.88 7.74 13.67
N PRO A 125 2.23 6.45 13.87
CA PRO A 125 1.85 5.40 12.94
C PRO A 125 0.34 5.35 12.73
N LEU A 126 -0.08 5.09 11.49
CA LEU A 126 -1.48 4.87 11.13
C LEU A 126 -2.02 3.59 11.80
N ASP A 127 -3.33 3.54 12.03
CA ASP A 127 -4.01 2.35 12.55
C ASP A 127 -4.92 1.67 11.51
N SER A 128 -5.56 0.56 11.90
CA SER A 128 -6.41 -0.23 11.01
C SER A 128 -7.70 0.42 10.56
N THR A 129 -8.01 1.62 11.08
CA THR A 129 -9.16 2.43 10.64
C THR A 129 -8.76 3.44 9.57
N GLN A 130 -7.49 3.47 9.18
CA GLN A 130 -6.96 4.46 8.23
C GLN A 130 -6.51 3.82 6.92
N GLY A 131 -6.47 4.62 5.86
CA GLY A 131 -5.89 4.26 4.57
C GLY A 131 -4.72 5.18 4.22
N LEU A 132 -3.87 4.71 3.30
CA LEU A 132 -2.71 5.46 2.83
C LEU A 132 -2.55 5.33 1.30
N PHE A 133 -2.24 6.44 0.64
CA PHE A 133 -1.73 6.45 -0.72
C PHE A 133 -0.68 7.54 -0.87
N VAL A 134 0.43 7.23 -1.53
CA VAL A 134 1.53 8.15 -1.78
C VAL A 134 1.69 8.41 -3.27
N TRP A 135 1.61 9.68 -3.65
CA TRP A 135 1.77 10.15 -5.03
C TRP A 135 3.11 10.87 -5.21
N THR A 136 3.82 10.59 -6.31
CA THR A 136 5.02 11.33 -6.69
C THR A 136 4.71 12.20 -7.91
N PRO A 137 4.53 13.53 -7.77
CA PRO A 137 4.25 14.42 -8.88
C PRO A 137 5.42 14.54 -9.86
N ASP A 138 5.09 14.59 -11.14
CA ASP A 138 6.01 14.87 -12.26
C ASP A 138 6.12 16.37 -12.59
N ALA A 139 5.11 17.15 -12.20
CA ALA A 139 5.07 18.60 -12.37
C ALA A 139 4.55 19.30 -11.11
N ALA A 140 5.04 20.52 -10.89
CA ALA A 140 4.54 21.37 -9.82
C ALA A 140 3.12 21.86 -10.13
N GLY A 141 2.30 22.02 -9.08
CA GLY A 141 0.98 22.62 -9.23
C GLY A 141 0.05 22.35 -8.06
N PRO A 142 -1.18 22.90 -8.10
CA PRO A 142 -2.14 22.76 -7.01
C PRO A 142 -3.26 21.74 -7.35
N PRO A 143 -3.05 20.40 -7.34
CA PRO A 143 -4.14 19.46 -7.56
C PRO A 143 -5.09 19.32 -6.37
N TRP A 144 -6.32 18.90 -6.69
CA TRP A 144 -7.28 18.34 -5.77
C TRP A 144 -7.27 16.82 -5.84
N TYR A 145 -7.60 16.20 -4.71
CA TYR A 145 -7.69 14.76 -4.55
C TYR A 145 -9.07 14.35 -4.08
N ALA A 146 -9.50 13.18 -4.53
CA ALA A 146 -10.67 12.49 -4.00
C ALA A 146 -10.38 11.00 -3.86
N VAL A 147 -11.03 10.36 -2.88
CA VAL A 147 -10.92 8.92 -2.64
C VAL A 147 -12.33 8.34 -2.56
N THR A 148 -12.59 7.34 -3.39
CA THR A 148 -13.82 6.54 -3.31
C THR A 148 -13.46 5.14 -2.83
N CYS A 149 -14.45 4.39 -2.35
CA CYS A 149 -14.28 3.00 -1.94
C CYS A 149 -15.08 2.06 -2.83
N VAL A 150 -14.53 0.87 -3.01
CA VAL A 150 -15.11 -0.24 -3.75
C VAL A 150 -15.34 -1.37 -2.75
N GLY A 151 -16.59 -1.80 -2.63
CA GLY A 151 -16.98 -2.89 -1.76
C GLY A 151 -16.53 -4.26 -2.26
N ALA A 152 -16.74 -5.29 -1.44
CA ALA A 152 -16.45 -6.68 -1.81
C ALA A 152 -17.31 -7.19 -2.99
N ASP A 153 -18.42 -6.52 -3.30
CA ASP A 153 -19.25 -6.76 -4.49
C ASP A 153 -18.65 -6.16 -5.78
N GLY A 154 -17.54 -5.42 -5.66
CA GLY A 154 -16.85 -4.76 -6.77
C GLY A 154 -17.51 -3.45 -7.20
N TYR A 155 -18.56 -2.99 -6.51
CA TYR A 155 -19.21 -1.73 -6.82
C TYR A 155 -18.50 -0.56 -6.14
N GLU A 156 -18.21 0.48 -6.92
CA GLU A 156 -17.61 1.72 -6.42
C GLU A 156 -18.69 2.71 -5.97
N ASP A 157 -18.65 3.17 -4.72
CA ASP A 157 -19.42 4.33 -4.31
C ASP A 157 -18.71 5.62 -4.78
N ARG A 158 -19.21 6.16 -5.89
CA ARG A 158 -18.67 7.36 -6.55
C ARG A 158 -19.22 8.68 -5.99
N ALA A 159 -20.04 8.66 -4.94
CA ALA A 159 -20.54 9.89 -4.34
C ALA A 159 -19.38 10.69 -3.70
N ILE A 160 -19.44 12.01 -3.89
CA ILE A 160 -18.41 12.94 -3.44
C ILE A 160 -19.00 13.89 -2.40
N THR A 161 -18.31 13.99 -1.28
CA THR A 161 -18.57 14.92 -0.19
C THR A 161 -17.33 15.81 -0.02
N PRO A 162 -17.35 17.08 -0.48
CA PRO A 162 -16.24 18.01 -0.26
C PRO A 162 -15.91 18.17 1.23
N GLY A 163 -14.64 18.05 1.60
CA GLY A 163 -14.18 18.01 2.99
C GLY A 163 -14.38 16.67 3.70
N GLY A 164 -15.06 15.71 3.06
CA GLY A 164 -15.17 14.32 3.48
C GLY A 164 -14.17 13.45 2.74
N ASN A 165 -14.55 12.98 1.56
CA ASN A 165 -13.74 12.12 0.70
C ASN A 165 -13.12 12.85 -0.50
N SER A 166 -13.20 14.18 -0.52
CA SER A 166 -12.56 15.06 -1.50
C SER A 166 -12.01 16.29 -0.79
N LEU A 167 -10.83 16.76 -1.20
CA LEU A 167 -10.22 17.96 -0.62
C LEU A 167 -10.98 19.23 -1.03
N VAL A 168 -11.18 20.14 -0.08
CA VAL A 168 -11.76 21.47 -0.35
C VAL A 168 -10.73 22.40 -1.00
N ASP A 169 -9.50 22.32 -0.49
CA ASP A 169 -8.35 23.10 -0.93
C ASP A 169 -7.34 22.21 -1.67
N PRO A 170 -6.63 22.74 -2.67
CA PRO A 170 -5.63 21.97 -3.39
C PRO A 170 -4.39 21.76 -2.54
N VAL A 171 -3.60 20.75 -2.89
CA VAL A 171 -2.27 20.51 -2.33
C VAL A 171 -1.26 21.23 -3.20
N LEU A 172 -0.39 22.08 -2.64
CA LEU A 172 0.70 22.67 -3.42
C LEU A 172 1.84 21.66 -3.58
N GLU A 173 1.92 21.03 -4.76
CA GLU A 173 2.93 20.03 -5.08
C GLU A 173 4.15 20.65 -5.73
N THR A 174 5.33 20.18 -5.32
CA THR A 174 6.62 20.50 -5.95
C THR A 174 7.42 19.21 -6.14
N PRO A 175 7.71 18.78 -7.38
CA PRO A 175 8.58 17.64 -7.61
C PRO A 175 9.96 17.84 -6.99
N ALA A 176 10.43 16.83 -6.28
CA ALA A 176 11.76 16.75 -5.70
C ALA A 176 12.13 15.27 -5.54
N PRO A 177 13.41 14.91 -5.32
CA PRO A 177 13.78 13.53 -5.02
C PRO A 177 13.12 13.06 -3.71
N PRO A 178 12.27 12.01 -3.74
CA PRO A 178 11.70 11.40 -2.55
C PRO A 178 12.73 11.03 -1.50
N ARG A 179 12.37 11.21 -0.24
CA ARG A 179 13.17 10.75 0.90
C ARG A 179 12.44 9.60 1.59
N PRO A 180 13.14 8.48 1.88
CA PRO A 180 12.60 7.47 2.78
C PRO A 180 12.17 8.09 4.11
N VAL A 181 10.98 7.71 4.59
CA VAL A 181 10.43 8.22 5.87
C VAL A 181 10.84 7.26 6.98
N TYR A 182 11.43 7.81 8.04
CA TYR A 182 11.74 7.04 9.23
C TYR A 182 10.46 6.48 9.86
N GLN A 183 10.45 5.18 10.14
CA GLN A 183 9.30 4.49 10.73
C GLN A 183 9.50 4.19 12.21
N ARG A 184 10.67 3.65 12.57
CA ARG A 184 10.99 3.17 13.93
C ARG A 184 12.42 2.67 14.03
N THR A 185 12.93 2.56 15.26
CA THR A 185 14.11 1.76 15.58
C THR A 185 13.69 0.36 16.02
N LEU A 186 14.33 -0.66 15.45
CA LEU A 186 14.23 -2.05 15.91
C LEU A 186 15.56 -2.49 16.52
N VAL A 187 15.55 -3.61 17.25
CA VAL A 187 16.78 -4.26 17.72
C VAL A 187 16.99 -5.51 16.89
N ASP A 188 18.07 -5.57 16.12
CA ASP A 188 18.35 -6.70 15.25
C ASP A 188 18.66 -7.99 16.04
N PRO A 189 18.78 -9.16 15.38
CA PRO A 189 19.10 -10.42 16.06
C PRO A 189 20.44 -10.44 16.81
N LEU A 190 21.35 -9.51 16.52
CA LEU A 190 22.64 -9.35 17.20
C LEU A 190 22.55 -8.39 18.39
N GLY A 191 21.39 -7.80 18.64
CA GLY A 191 21.14 -6.88 19.75
C GLY A 191 21.48 -5.41 19.43
N ALA A 192 21.80 -5.09 18.17
CA ALA A 192 22.13 -3.73 17.76
C ALA A 192 20.89 -2.96 17.26
N PRO A 193 20.74 -1.67 17.62
CA PRO A 193 19.62 -0.86 17.15
C PRO A 193 19.78 -0.52 15.67
N ALA A 194 18.71 -0.71 14.89
CA ALA A 194 18.63 -0.39 13.48
C ALA A 194 17.41 0.48 13.21
N ASP A 195 17.60 1.62 12.57
CA ASP A 195 16.48 2.47 12.16
C ASP A 195 15.88 1.95 10.85
N VAL A 196 14.57 1.77 10.82
CA VAL A 196 13.80 1.36 9.65
C VAL A 196 13.25 2.58 8.96
N TYR A 197 13.48 2.67 7.66
CA TYR A 197 12.94 3.69 6.77
C TYR A 197 12.13 3.01 5.67
N THR A 198 11.05 3.65 5.24
CA THR A 198 10.22 3.18 4.11
C THR A 198 10.32 4.17 2.97
N LEU A 199 10.59 3.67 1.76
CA LEU A 199 10.50 4.42 0.51
C LEU A 199 9.25 3.99 -0.24
N TRP A 200 8.33 4.94 -0.50
CA TRP A 200 7.20 4.69 -1.41
C TRP A 200 7.63 4.94 -2.85
N THR A 201 7.44 3.93 -3.68
CA THR A 201 7.84 3.96 -5.08
C THR A 201 6.69 4.41 -6.00
N SER A 202 7.05 4.72 -7.24
CA SER A 202 6.14 5.19 -8.29
C SER A 202 6.14 4.20 -9.46
N ALA A 203 4.98 4.08 -10.12
CA ALA A 203 4.84 3.42 -11.41
C ALA A 203 5.37 4.25 -12.59
N ARG A 204 5.71 5.51 -12.34
CA ARG A 204 6.10 6.48 -13.35
C ARG A 204 7.44 7.10 -13.01
N GLU A 205 8.26 7.24 -14.04
CA GLU A 205 9.49 7.99 -13.97
C GLU A 205 9.20 9.50 -14.00
N THR A 206 9.92 10.24 -13.18
CA THR A 206 9.97 11.70 -13.16
C THR A 206 11.41 12.15 -13.30
N SER A 207 11.65 13.45 -13.48
CA SER A 207 13.02 14.00 -13.51
C SER A 207 13.82 13.79 -12.22
N PHE A 208 13.16 13.41 -11.13
CA PHE A 208 13.78 13.24 -9.81
C PHE A 208 13.65 11.82 -9.24
N PHE A 209 12.82 10.97 -9.85
CA PHE A 209 12.48 9.68 -9.28
C PHE A 209 12.21 8.65 -10.39
N PRO A 210 13.02 7.58 -10.49
CA PRO A 210 12.76 6.53 -11.47
C PRO A 210 11.46 5.78 -11.14
N ALA A 211 10.84 5.17 -12.16
CA ALA A 211 9.84 4.14 -11.91
C ALA A 211 10.54 2.93 -11.25
N MET A 212 10.11 2.55 -10.04
CA MET A 212 10.76 1.51 -9.21
C MET A 212 9.80 0.41 -8.76
N CYS A 213 8.58 0.46 -9.29
CA CYS A 213 7.55 -0.54 -9.21
C CYS A 213 6.63 -0.34 -10.42
N ASN A 214 5.82 -1.32 -10.80
CA ASN A 214 4.75 -1.12 -11.79
C ASN A 214 3.45 -0.58 -11.17
N ARG A 215 3.46 -0.29 -9.88
CA ARG A 215 2.36 0.30 -9.12
C ARG A 215 2.85 1.49 -8.31
N SER A 216 2.04 2.55 -8.27
CA SER A 216 2.32 3.71 -7.41
C SER A 216 2.00 3.40 -5.94
N SER A 217 2.69 4.09 -5.04
CA SER A 217 2.50 3.97 -3.59
C SER A 217 2.94 2.62 -3.02
N GLU A 218 3.83 1.89 -3.70
CA GLU A 218 4.36 0.62 -3.19
C GLU A 218 5.51 0.88 -2.20
N PRO A 219 5.39 0.48 -0.92
CA PRO A 219 6.40 0.71 0.10
C PRO A 219 7.51 -0.34 0.05
N PHE A 220 8.77 0.10 0.19
CA PHE A 220 9.92 -0.77 0.39
C PHE A 220 10.75 -0.29 1.57
N ASP A 221 11.02 -1.22 2.50
CA ASP A 221 11.80 -0.91 3.69
C ASP A 221 13.30 -1.10 3.47
N CYS A 222 14.06 -0.27 4.18
CA CYS A 222 15.47 -0.48 4.44
C CYS A 222 15.76 -0.22 5.91
N SER A 223 16.76 -0.91 6.46
CA SER A 223 17.28 -0.58 7.79
C SER A 223 18.67 0.04 7.72
N VAL A 224 18.94 0.93 8.67
CA VAL A 224 20.17 1.71 8.78
C VAL A 224 20.75 1.54 10.17
N HIS A 225 21.98 1.00 10.24
CA HIS A 225 22.82 1.17 11.42
C HIS A 225 23.67 2.41 11.24
N HIS A 226 23.59 3.29 12.24
CA HIS A 226 24.35 4.53 12.21
C HIS A 226 25.80 4.26 12.61
N GLY A 227 26.70 4.57 11.69
CA GLY A 227 28.12 4.58 11.93
C GLY A 227 28.59 5.88 12.59
N THR A 228 29.90 6.07 12.63
CA THR A 228 30.50 7.35 12.99
C THR A 228 30.77 8.18 11.74
N ALA A 229 30.91 9.49 11.92
CA ALA A 229 31.16 10.39 10.81
C ALA A 229 32.56 10.11 10.19
N GLY A 230 32.60 9.82 8.88
CA GLY A 230 33.80 9.39 8.16
C GLY A 230 34.01 7.86 8.14
N GLY A 231 33.15 7.08 8.79
CA GLY A 231 33.14 5.62 8.68
C GLY A 231 32.72 5.16 7.28
N GLY A 232 33.15 3.95 6.89
CA GLY A 232 32.75 3.33 5.63
C GLY A 232 31.26 3.02 5.58
N LEU A 233 30.69 2.96 4.37
CA LEU A 233 29.32 2.50 4.14
C LEU A 233 29.33 1.05 3.66
N MET A 234 28.73 0.16 4.43
CA MET A 234 28.37 -1.19 4.01
C MET A 234 26.95 -1.20 3.48
N PHE A 235 26.75 -1.74 2.29
CA PHE A 235 25.43 -1.90 1.70
C PHE A 235 25.14 -3.38 1.47
N HIS A 236 24.10 -3.90 2.11
CA HIS A 236 23.72 -5.30 2.04
C HIS A 236 22.33 -5.49 1.44
N ALA A 237 22.29 -6.27 0.37
CA ALA A 237 21.07 -6.90 -0.08
C ALA A 237 20.83 -8.16 0.78
N HIS A 238 19.59 -8.47 1.17
CA HIS A 238 19.37 -9.70 1.95
C HIS A 238 19.70 -10.96 1.13
N VAL A 239 20.15 -12.00 1.84
CA VAL A 239 20.34 -13.32 1.25
C VAL A 239 18.99 -14.00 0.98
N ARG A 240 19.00 -15.09 0.22
CA ARG A 240 17.77 -15.86 -0.08
C ARG A 240 17.07 -16.28 1.21
N GLY A 241 15.80 -15.90 1.35
CA GLY A 241 14.98 -16.17 2.53
C GLY A 241 15.23 -15.23 3.72
N GLY A 242 16.11 -14.24 3.56
CA GLY A 242 16.32 -13.16 4.52
C GLY A 242 15.33 -12.01 4.37
N SER A 243 15.67 -10.90 5.01
CA SER A 243 14.96 -9.62 4.93
C SER A 243 15.94 -8.48 5.22
N PHE A 244 15.53 -7.24 4.97
CA PHE A 244 16.32 -6.06 5.38
C PHE A 244 16.71 -6.12 6.86
N TYR A 245 15.79 -6.61 7.71
CA TYR A 245 15.96 -6.74 9.15
C TYR A 245 16.97 -7.81 9.61
N LEU A 246 17.19 -8.87 8.81
CA LEU A 246 18.09 -9.98 9.16
C LEU A 246 19.46 -9.90 8.46
N ALA A 247 19.63 -8.99 7.52
CA ALA A 247 20.82 -8.91 6.66
C ALA A 247 21.98 -8.09 7.27
N HIS A 248 21.87 -7.70 8.54
CA HIS A 248 22.90 -6.97 9.26
C HIS A 248 24.09 -7.88 9.56
N ALA A 249 25.11 -7.79 8.72
CA ALA A 249 26.39 -8.44 8.91
C ALA A 249 27.47 -7.42 8.58
N GLY A 250 27.93 -6.70 9.60
CA GLY A 250 29.00 -5.73 9.44
C GLY A 250 30.29 -6.34 8.91
N SER A 251 31.19 -5.49 8.38
CA SER A 251 32.57 -5.91 8.12
C SER A 251 33.37 -6.12 9.41
N GLY A 252 32.86 -5.57 10.53
CA GLY A 252 33.55 -5.52 11.81
C GLY A 252 34.38 -4.25 12.01
N GLU A 253 34.43 -3.37 11.00
CA GLU A 253 35.09 -2.07 11.10
C GLU A 253 34.36 -1.14 12.07
N GLN A 254 35.11 -0.49 12.95
CA GLN A 254 34.53 0.37 13.97
C GLN A 254 33.89 1.62 13.34
N GLY A 255 32.62 1.86 13.66
CA GLY A 255 31.90 3.04 13.19
C GLY A 255 31.47 2.97 11.72
N GLU A 256 31.45 1.77 11.12
CA GLU A 256 30.84 1.59 9.80
C GLU A 256 29.33 1.91 9.83
N TRP A 257 28.86 2.52 8.76
CA TRP A 257 27.44 2.62 8.44
C TRP A 257 27.01 1.33 7.78
N GLN A 258 25.80 0.85 8.08
CA GLN A 258 25.23 -0.29 7.37
C GLN A 258 23.85 0.07 6.87
N ILE A 259 23.61 -0.14 5.58
CA ILE A 259 22.28 -0.06 4.99
C ILE A 259 21.92 -1.42 4.45
N THR A 260 20.76 -1.92 4.83
CA THR A 260 20.24 -3.19 4.35
C THR A 260 18.88 -2.97 3.72
N ILE A 261 18.63 -3.63 2.58
CA ILE A 261 17.42 -3.42 1.79
C ILE A 261 16.65 -4.72 1.57
N ASP A 262 15.36 -4.60 1.26
CA ASP A 262 14.47 -5.69 0.85
C ASP A 262 14.15 -5.62 -0.66
N ASP A 263 14.04 -6.79 -1.29
CA ASP A 263 13.42 -6.92 -2.61
C ASP A 263 12.16 -7.78 -2.61
N PHE A 264 11.60 -7.99 -1.43
CA PHE A 264 10.32 -8.66 -1.24
C PHE A 264 9.20 -8.04 -2.08
N ILE A 265 8.43 -8.94 -2.70
CA ILE A 265 7.16 -8.65 -3.37
C ILE A 265 6.10 -9.58 -2.78
N ARG A 266 4.83 -9.15 -2.76
CA ARG A 266 3.72 -9.84 -2.07
C ARG A 266 3.13 -11.00 -2.89
N THR A 267 3.99 -11.80 -3.50
CA THR A 267 3.64 -12.96 -4.30
C THR A 267 4.34 -14.22 -3.79
N TYR A 268 3.97 -15.41 -4.30
CA TYR A 268 4.70 -16.65 -4.00
C TYR A 268 6.16 -16.65 -4.48
N ASP A 269 6.53 -15.76 -5.41
CA ASP A 269 7.92 -15.65 -5.88
C ASP A 269 8.83 -14.94 -4.86
N VAL A 270 8.23 -14.20 -3.91
CA VAL A 270 8.81 -13.56 -2.72
C VAL A 270 10.00 -12.61 -2.92
N ASN A 271 10.59 -12.49 -4.11
CA ASN A 271 11.68 -11.56 -4.43
C ASN A 271 11.75 -11.27 -5.93
N THR A 272 12.57 -10.29 -6.28
CA THR A 272 12.78 -9.81 -7.67
C THR A 272 14.18 -10.13 -8.19
N PHE A 273 14.93 -10.95 -7.45
CA PHE A 273 16.34 -11.27 -7.69
C PHE A 273 17.22 -10.03 -7.89
N TRP A 274 16.94 -8.96 -7.13
CA TRP A 274 17.68 -7.69 -7.15
C TRP A 274 17.73 -6.95 -8.50
N PHE A 275 16.92 -7.36 -9.47
CA PHE A 275 16.86 -6.72 -10.78
C PHE A 275 15.49 -6.07 -11.02
N GLY A 276 14.43 -6.87 -11.10
CA GLY A 276 13.09 -6.38 -11.40
C GLY A 276 12.21 -7.47 -12.00
N TYR A 277 11.16 -7.06 -12.72
CA TYR A 277 10.11 -7.96 -13.18
C TYR A 277 9.36 -7.36 -14.38
N HIS A 278 8.52 -8.19 -15.00
CA HIS A 278 7.71 -7.80 -16.14
C HIS A 278 6.71 -6.68 -15.79
N ASP A 279 6.53 -5.69 -16.65
CA ASP A 279 5.64 -4.54 -16.43
C ASP A 279 4.19 -4.91 -16.10
N GLY A 280 3.66 -5.99 -16.67
CA GLY A 280 2.35 -6.57 -16.37
C GLY A 280 2.29 -7.56 -15.19
N TYR A 281 3.36 -7.70 -14.41
CA TYR A 281 3.40 -8.64 -13.27
C TYR A 281 2.57 -8.12 -12.09
N ASP A 282 1.61 -8.89 -11.59
CA ASP A 282 0.80 -8.47 -10.45
C ASP A 282 1.55 -8.77 -9.14
N ILE A 283 2.11 -7.73 -8.53
CA ILE A 283 2.89 -7.83 -7.28
C ILE A 283 2.03 -8.11 -6.03
N GLU A 284 0.70 -8.11 -6.15
CA GLU A 284 -0.24 -8.47 -5.08
C GLU A 284 -0.90 -9.82 -5.30
N ALA A 285 -0.83 -10.37 -6.50
CA ALA A 285 -1.40 -11.68 -6.78
C ALA A 285 -0.66 -12.72 -5.95
N GLY A 286 -1.41 -13.58 -5.26
CA GLY A 286 -0.83 -14.74 -4.60
C GLY A 286 0.05 -15.53 -5.58
N MET A 287 -0.51 -15.84 -6.75
CA MET A 287 0.19 -16.51 -7.85
C MET A 287 -0.02 -15.77 -9.16
N ASN A 288 1.08 -15.41 -9.84
CA ASN A 288 1.02 -14.90 -11.21
C ASN A 288 0.80 -16.06 -12.21
N PRO A 289 0.29 -15.80 -13.42
CA PRO A 289 0.12 -16.84 -14.45
C PRO A 289 1.41 -17.65 -14.67
N LEU A 290 1.28 -18.98 -14.68
CA LEU A 290 2.44 -19.88 -14.86
C LEU A 290 3.07 -19.79 -16.25
N LEU A 291 2.31 -19.32 -17.24
CA LEU A 291 2.82 -19.14 -18.60
C LEU A 291 3.58 -17.81 -18.66
N PRO A 292 4.84 -17.81 -19.12
CA PRO A 292 5.58 -16.58 -19.32
C PRO A 292 4.80 -15.61 -20.22
N PRO A 293 4.83 -14.29 -19.92
CA PRO A 293 4.22 -13.30 -20.80
C PRO A 293 4.87 -13.38 -22.20
N THR A 294 4.04 -13.22 -23.23
CA THR A 294 4.48 -13.26 -24.64
C THR A 294 4.72 -11.87 -25.22
N SER A 295 4.48 -10.82 -24.43
CA SER A 295 4.63 -9.40 -24.79
C SER A 295 4.81 -8.56 -23.52
N GLY A 296 5.49 -7.42 -23.65
CA GLY A 296 5.80 -6.47 -22.56
C GLY A 296 7.31 -6.40 -22.30
N THR A 297 7.70 -5.68 -21.25
CA THR A 297 9.11 -5.44 -20.92
C THR A 297 9.42 -5.92 -19.50
N VAL A 298 10.58 -6.56 -19.33
CA VAL A 298 11.16 -6.76 -17.98
C VAL A 298 11.90 -5.48 -17.62
N GLU A 299 11.36 -4.77 -16.64
CA GLU A 299 11.91 -3.51 -16.15
C GLU A 299 12.83 -3.78 -14.96
N ASP A 300 13.91 -3.00 -14.84
CA ASP A 300 14.91 -3.08 -13.78
C ASP A 300 14.48 -2.32 -12.51
N TYR A 301 13.20 -2.44 -12.14
CA TYR A 301 12.57 -1.73 -11.02
C TYR A 301 13.37 -1.79 -9.72
N THR A 302 13.87 -2.98 -9.35
CA THR A 302 14.62 -3.18 -8.12
C THR A 302 16.04 -2.64 -8.23
N ALA A 303 16.70 -2.78 -9.38
CA ALA A 303 18.03 -2.20 -9.58
C ALA A 303 18.00 -0.66 -9.49
N ARG A 304 16.98 -0.02 -10.07
CA ARG A 304 16.73 1.42 -9.92
C ARG A 304 16.52 1.80 -8.44
N ARG A 305 15.80 0.97 -7.67
CA ARG A 305 15.61 1.15 -6.22
C ARG A 305 16.89 1.04 -5.41
N VAL A 306 17.74 0.06 -5.71
CA VAL A 306 19.08 -0.07 -5.12
C VAL A 306 19.88 1.20 -5.35
N GLY A 307 19.95 1.66 -6.61
CA GLY A 307 20.67 2.87 -6.99
C GLY A 307 20.14 4.11 -6.26
N PHE A 308 18.83 4.30 -6.25
CA PHE A 308 18.20 5.44 -5.58
C PHE A 308 18.48 5.46 -4.07
N THR A 309 18.40 4.32 -3.39
CA THR A 309 18.70 4.22 -1.95
C THR A 309 20.17 4.52 -1.66
N LEU A 310 21.10 4.06 -2.50
CA LEU A 310 22.53 4.39 -2.38
C LEU A 310 22.79 5.90 -2.56
N GLU A 311 22.15 6.53 -3.53
CA GLU A 311 22.26 7.99 -3.70
C GLU A 311 21.65 8.76 -2.52
N TRP A 312 20.51 8.32 -2.00
CA TRP A 312 19.91 8.89 -0.80
C TRP A 312 20.86 8.79 0.39
N ALA A 313 21.49 7.63 0.59
CA ALA A 313 22.48 7.44 1.63
C ALA A 313 23.64 8.44 1.48
N GLN A 314 24.20 8.57 0.27
CA GLN A 314 25.29 9.50 -0.01
C GLN A 314 24.94 10.98 0.22
N ARG A 315 23.68 11.38 0.00
CA ARG A 315 23.22 12.77 0.20
C ARG A 315 22.87 13.09 1.66
N SER A 316 22.38 12.09 2.40
CA SER A 316 21.82 12.31 3.74
C SER A 316 22.88 12.85 4.71
N PRO A 317 22.66 14.00 5.38
CA PRO A 317 23.65 14.67 6.24
C PRO A 317 24.23 13.79 7.36
N SER A 318 23.45 12.82 7.84
CA SER A 318 23.90 11.80 8.78
C SER A 318 25.06 10.97 8.21
N CYS A 319 25.01 10.64 6.92
CA CYS A 319 26.04 9.88 6.20
C CYS A 319 27.05 10.79 5.48
N SER A 320 26.63 11.98 5.02
CA SER A 320 27.37 12.83 4.08
C SER A 320 28.19 13.95 4.71
N SER A 321 27.86 14.38 5.93
CA SER A 321 28.54 15.54 6.55
C SER A 321 30.03 15.33 6.85
N ARG A 322 30.64 14.15 6.60
CA ARG A 322 32.10 13.91 6.71
C ARG A 322 32.72 12.93 5.72
N CYS A 323 32.03 12.54 4.65
CA CYS A 323 32.70 11.89 3.52
C CYS A 323 33.25 13.01 2.64
N GLY A 324 34.47 13.48 2.96
CA GLY A 324 35.08 14.66 2.37
C GLY A 324 34.89 14.73 0.85
N ALA A 325 34.13 15.73 0.41
CA ALA A 325 34.14 16.11 -0.99
C ALA A 325 35.58 16.49 -1.36
N PRO A 326 36.16 15.98 -2.46
CA PRO A 326 37.39 16.54 -2.97
C PRO A 326 37.09 17.99 -3.38
N THR A 327 37.75 18.93 -2.70
CA THR A 327 37.90 20.31 -3.18
C THR A 327 38.66 20.33 -4.50
#